data_AF-A0A9C7ALB1-F1
#
_entry.id   AF-A0A9C7ALB1-F1
#
_cell.length_a   1.000
_cell.length_b   1.000
_cell.length_c   1.000
_cell.angle_alpha   90.00
_cell.angle_beta   90.00
_cell.angle_gamma   90.00
#
_symmetry.space_group_name_H-M   'P 1'
#
loop_
_entity.id
_entity.type
_entity.pdbx_description
1 polymer ?
#
loop_
_entity_poly.entity_id
_entity_poly.type
_entity_poly.pdbx_seq_one_letter_code
_entity_poly.pdbx_strand_id
1 'polypeptide(L)'
;MMWPYWYGGSFGVWGWVLMLVHAVLWVGIVALGVYLVARALRHSGMGPAPERVETPLEILRRRYAAGEISSEDYQRMKEELKHD
;
A
#
# COMPACT_ATOMS: atom_id res chain seq x y z
N MET A 1 -5.18 -57.28 -9.51
CA MET A 1 -4.87 -56.71 -10.84
C MET A 1 -4.32 -55.32 -10.59
N MET A 2 -2.99 -55.21 -10.63
CA MET A 2 -2.26 -54.01 -10.22
C MET A 2 -2.23 -53.08 -11.44
N TRP A 3 -2.81 -51.89 -11.30
CA TRP A 3 -2.78 -50.87 -12.34
C TRP A 3 -1.33 -50.46 -12.60
N PRO A 4 -0.86 -50.43 -13.86
CA PRO A 4 0.51 -50.05 -14.14
C PRO A 4 0.65 -48.56 -13.90
N TYR A 5 1.38 -48.22 -12.84
CA TYR A 5 1.92 -46.89 -12.56
C TYR A 5 2.93 -46.50 -13.64
N TRP A 6 2.45 -46.23 -14.86
CA TRP A 6 3.24 -45.80 -16.01
C TRP A 6 3.03 -44.30 -16.30
N TYR A 7 2.82 -43.50 -15.27
CA TYR A 7 2.81 -42.02 -15.36
C TYR A 7 4.10 -41.42 -14.76
N GLY A 8 5.20 -42.17 -14.78
CA GLY A 8 6.39 -41.87 -13.98
C GLY A 8 7.60 -41.28 -14.69
N GLY A 9 7.62 -41.06 -16.02
CA GLY A 9 8.95 -40.93 -16.66
C GLY A 9 9.07 -40.26 -18.02
N SER A 10 8.27 -39.26 -18.38
CA SER A 10 8.42 -38.61 -19.70
C SER A 10 8.33 -37.08 -19.73
N PHE A 11 8.49 -36.42 -18.59
CA PHE A 11 8.62 -34.97 -18.53
C PHE A 11 10.04 -34.61 -18.09
N GLY A 12 11.00 -34.72 -19.03
CA GLY A 12 12.38 -34.25 -18.84
C GLY A 12 12.45 -32.72 -18.70
N VAL A 13 13.49 -32.08 -19.23
CA VAL A 13 13.68 -30.61 -19.18
C VAL A 13 12.42 -29.81 -19.54
N TRP A 14 11.62 -30.30 -20.50
CA TRP A 14 10.34 -29.71 -20.89
C TRP A 14 9.27 -29.68 -19.78
N GLY A 15 9.25 -30.68 -18.90
CA GLY A 15 8.38 -30.68 -17.71
C GLY A 15 8.72 -29.56 -16.76
N TRP A 16 10.02 -29.39 -16.48
CA TRP A 16 10.54 -28.33 -15.62
C TRP A 16 10.27 -26.95 -16.19
N VAL A 17 10.44 -26.76 -17.51
CA VAL A 17 10.14 -25.50 -18.20
C VAL A 17 8.65 -25.16 -18.08
N LEU A 18 7.76 -26.12 -18.36
CA LEU A 18 6.32 -25.89 -18.24
C LEU A 18 5.90 -25.58 -16.80
N MET A 19 6.49 -26.26 -15.81
CA MET A 19 6.22 -25.99 -14.40
C MET A 19 6.64 -24.58 -13.99
N LEU A 20 7.81 -24.14 -14.48
CA LEU A 20 8.35 -22.81 -14.20
C LEU A 20 7.51 -21.72 -14.86
N VAL A 21 7.14 -21.89 -16.12
CA VAL A 21 6.25 -20.96 -16.84
C VAL A 21 4.92 -20.82 -16.12
N HIS A 22 4.34 -21.94 -15.69
CA HIS A 22 3.09 -21.94 -14.95
C HIS A 22 3.24 -21.22 -13.59
N ALA A 23 4.32 -21.48 -12.85
CA ALA A 23 4.61 -20.79 -11.60
C ALA A 23 4.77 -19.27 -11.77
N VAL A 24 5.52 -18.83 -12.78
CA VAL A 24 5.71 -17.40 -13.10
C VAL A 24 4.38 -16.74 -13.48
N LEU A 25 3.55 -17.43 -14.27
CA LEU A 25 2.22 -16.94 -14.63
C LEU A 25 1.34 -16.73 -13.39
N TRP A 26 1.30 -17.69 -12.46
CA TRP A 26 0.56 -17.55 -11.20
C TRP A 26 1.09 -16.43 -10.33
N VAL A 27 2.41 -16.32 -10.17
CA VAL A 27 3.04 -15.20 -9.44
C VAL A 27 2.68 -13.87 -10.08
N GLY A 28 2.69 -13.78 -11.41
CA GLY A 28 2.28 -12.59 -12.15
C GLY A 28 0.82 -12.21 -11.91
N ILE A 29 -0.10 -13.18 -11.91
CA ILE A 29 -1.52 -12.95 -11.61
C ILE A 29 -1.70 -12.43 -10.17
N VAL A 30 -1.06 -13.06 -9.20
CA VAL A 30 -1.13 -12.64 -7.79
C VAL A 30 -0.54 -11.24 -7.62
N ALA A 31 0.63 -10.98 -8.19
CA ALA A 31 1.29 -9.68 -8.14
C ALA A 31 0.42 -8.59 -8.79
N LEU A 32 -0.21 -8.88 -9.93
CA LEU A 32 -1.13 -7.96 -10.58
C LEU A 32 -2.38 -7.70 -9.72
N GLY A 33 -2.96 -8.73 -9.11
CA GLY A 33 -4.07 -8.59 -8.18
C GLY A 33 -3.72 -7.69 -7.00
N VAL A 34 -2.58 -7.95 -6.34
CA VAL A 34 -2.06 -7.12 -5.24
C VAL A 34 -1.80 -5.69 -5.72
N TYR A 35 -1.20 -5.50 -6.90
CA TYR A 35 -0.94 -4.19 -7.48
C TYR A 35 -2.23 -3.41 -7.72
N LEU A 36 -3.26 -4.03 -8.28
CA LEU A 36 -4.55 -3.39 -8.54
C LEU A 36 -5.27 -3.03 -7.23
N VAL A 37 -5.25 -3.92 -6.23
CA VAL A 37 -5.80 -3.63 -4.90
C VAL A 37 -5.05 -2.49 -4.23
N ALA A 38 -3.72 -2.54 -4.21
CA ALA A 38 -2.88 -1.47 -3.64
C ALA A 38 -3.10 -0.14 -4.37
N ARG A 39 -3.21 -0.16 -5.70
CA ARG A 39 -3.51 1.03 -6.52
C ARG A 39 -4.90 1.58 -6.22
N ALA A 40 -5.91 0.72 -6.10
CA ALA A 40 -7.27 1.14 -5.76
C ALA A 40 -7.32 1.77 -4.37
N LEU A 41 -6.68 1.16 -3.37
CA LEU A 41 -6.58 1.72 -2.02
C LEU A 41 -5.84 3.07 -1.98
N ARG A 42 -4.80 3.25 -2.81
CA ARG A 42 -4.11 4.54 -2.97
C ARG A 42 -4.98 5.61 -3.64
N HIS A 43 -5.86 5.23 -4.56
CA HIS A 43 -6.76 6.15 -5.26
C HIS A 43 -8.02 6.49 -4.44
N SER A 44 -8.44 5.61 -3.52
CA SER A 44 -9.57 5.83 -2.63
C SER A 44 -9.27 6.76 -1.44
N GLY A 45 -8.05 7.31 -1.32
CA GLY A 45 -7.72 8.24 -0.22
C GLY A 45 -7.77 7.63 1.19
N MET A 46 -7.91 6.30 1.29
CA MET A 46 -7.99 5.52 2.53
C MET A 46 -6.85 4.50 2.65
N GLY A 47 -5.70 4.78 2.03
CA GLY A 47 -4.46 4.33 2.65
C GLY A 47 -4.37 4.98 4.04
N PRO A 48 -3.71 4.39 5.04
CA PRO A 48 -3.32 5.17 6.21
C PRO A 48 -2.64 6.40 5.64
N ALA A 49 -3.23 7.59 5.86
CA ALA A 49 -2.54 8.83 5.56
C ALA A 49 -1.16 8.62 6.15
N PRO A 50 -0.06 8.72 5.36
CA PRO A 50 1.28 8.54 5.90
C PRO A 50 1.28 9.44 7.09
N GLU A 51 1.36 8.88 8.32
CA GLU A 51 1.10 9.55 9.59
C GLU A 51 1.52 10.99 9.39
N ARG A 52 0.55 11.84 9.02
CA ARG A 52 0.91 13.21 8.65
C ARG A 52 1.18 13.67 10.04
N VAL A 53 2.46 13.73 10.39
CA VAL A 53 2.96 14.52 11.49
C VAL A 53 2.27 15.84 11.24
N GLU A 54 1.10 16.02 11.88
CA GLU A 54 0.23 17.14 11.59
C GLU A 54 1.16 18.29 11.86
N THR A 55 1.48 19.03 10.80
CA THR A 55 2.44 20.11 10.95
C THR A 55 1.90 20.98 12.08
N PRO A 56 2.74 21.51 12.98
CA PRO A 56 2.23 22.27 14.12
C PRO A 56 1.16 23.32 13.73
N LEU A 57 1.24 23.83 12.50
CA LEU A 57 0.26 24.70 11.85
C LEU A 57 -1.13 24.07 11.57
N GLU A 58 -1.21 22.79 11.20
CA GLU A 58 -2.46 22.04 11.03
C GLU A 58 -3.18 21.81 12.38
N ILE A 59 -2.43 21.48 13.44
CA ILE A 59 -2.97 21.37 14.81
C ILE A 59 -3.54 22.73 15.25
N LEU A 60 -2.79 23.80 15.01
CA LEU A 60 -3.19 25.17 15.36
C LEU A 60 -4.47 25.58 14.63
N ARG A 61 -4.57 25.27 13.33
CA ARG A 61 -5.75 25.58 12.50
C ARG A 61 -6.98 24.83 12.98
N ARG A 62 -6.84 23.57 13.40
CA ARG A 62 -7.94 22.77 13.94
C ARG A 62 -8.48 23.36 15.24
N ARG A 63 -7.60 23.75 16.18
CA ARG A 63 -8.01 24.33 17.47
C ARG A 63 -8.61 25.73 17.32
N TYR A 64 -8.09 26.53 16.38
CA TYR A 64 -8.71 27.80 15.99
C TYR A 64 -10.13 27.59 15.42
N ALA A 65 -10.30 26.63 14.50
CA ALA A 65 -11.61 26.30 13.94
C ALA A 65 -12.59 25.73 14.98
N ALA A 66 -12.07 25.04 16.01
CA ALA A 66 -12.84 24.58 17.16
C ALA A 66 -13.19 25.71 18.15
N GLY A 67 -12.64 26.92 17.97
CA GLY A 67 -12.83 28.05 18.87
C GLY A 67 -12.09 27.93 20.21
N GLU A 68 -11.16 26.97 20.33
CA GLU A 68 -10.36 26.75 21.54
C GLU A 68 -9.24 27.79 21.70
N ILE A 69 -8.91 28.51 20.63
CA ILE A 69 -7.85 29.53 20.59
C ILE A 69 -8.38 30.78 19.91
N SER A 70 -8.03 31.95 20.44
CA SER A 70 -8.38 33.23 19.81
C SER A 70 -7.59 33.49 18.52
N SER A 71 -8.11 34.42 17.70
CA SER A 71 -7.47 34.82 16.44
C SER A 71 -6.10 35.45 16.66
N GLU A 72 -5.90 36.20 17.76
CA GLU A 72 -4.62 36.83 18.08
C GLU A 72 -3.54 35.78 18.42
N ASP A 73 -3.90 34.80 19.23
CA ASP A 73 -3.04 33.69 19.62
C ASP A 73 -2.68 32.80 18.43
N TYR A 74 -3.63 32.56 17.52
CA TYR A 74 -3.38 31.83 16.28
C TYR A 74 -2.32 32.52 15.40
N GLN A 75 -2.38 33.86 15.27
CA GLN A 75 -1.41 34.60 14.46
C GLN A 75 -0.02 34.61 15.09
N ARG A 76 0.09 34.82 16.40
CA ARG A 76 1.39 34.80 17.12
C ARG A 76 2.11 33.46 16.93
N MET A 77 1.39 32.35 17.19
CA MET A 77 1.96 31.00 17.06
C MET A 77 2.27 30.63 15.60
N LYS A 78 1.51 31.16 14.64
CA LYS A 78 1.79 30.97 13.20
C LYS A 78 3.04 31.70 12.73
N GLU A 79 3.34 32.87 13.31
CA GLU A 79 4.57 33.63 13.03
C GLU A 79 5.80 32.96 13.64
N GLU A 80 5.69 32.45 14.87
CA GLU A 80 6.75 31.68 15.53
C GLU A 80 7.11 30.42 14.73
N LEU A 81 6.11 29.65 14.29
CA LEU A 81 6.30 28.43 13.49
C LEU A 81 6.83 28.67 12.06
N LYS A 82 6.83 29.91 11.56
CA LYS A 82 7.41 30.27 10.27
C LYS A 82 8.89 30.61 10.35
N HIS A 83 9.43 30.78 11.55
CA HIS A 83 10.79 31.26 11.79
C HIS A 83 11.76 30.14 12.26
N ASP A 84 11.26 28.90 12.37
CA ASP A 84 12.06 27.66 12.50
C ASP A 84 12.24 26.98 11.13
#